data_AF-A0AA39PHV2-F1
#
_entry.id   AF-A0AA39PHV2-F1
#
_cell.length_a   1.000
_cell.length_b   1.000
_cell.length_c   1.000
_cell.angle_alpha   90.00
_cell.angle_beta   90.00
_cell.angle_gamma   90.00
#
_symmetry.space_group_name_H-M   'P 1'
#
loop_
_entity.id
_entity.type
_entity.pdbx_description
1 polymer ?
#
loop_
_entity_poly.entity_id
_entity_poly.type
_entity_poly.pdbx_seq_one_letter_code
_entity_poly.pdbx_strand_id
1 'polypeptide(L)'
;MTDNLGYGKERRRQGNLDILTGKATFRDAFREMLSSIVANAHSFEECKDVLRKNIQLDSGFKDFYAWCKANDIPVIIVSSGMTPIIRAVLSNLLGEEAANEIEIISNDVDLHEDETWSIKFRHPTSGFGHDKSWAILPYRDLPDPPTLFFFGDGVSDMSAAKHADVLFVKTKDQGDNDLAAYCTREGIKHILFDDFSKALPVVKSVVTGDLTVEEALAIGQA
;
A
#
# COMPACT_ATOMS: atom_id res chain seq x y z
N MET A 1 -6.66 12.55 2.66
CA MET A 1 -7.57 13.01 3.73
C MET A 1 -6.81 13.51 4.96
N THR A 2 -5.81 12.81 5.48
CA THR A 2 -5.00 13.26 6.64
C THR A 2 -4.37 14.63 6.47
N ASP A 3 -3.94 14.95 5.24
CA ASP A 3 -3.25 16.21 4.93
C ASP A 3 -4.20 17.40 4.81
N ASN A 4 -5.45 17.17 4.43
CA ASN A 4 -6.40 18.24 4.06
C ASN A 4 -7.59 18.34 5.02
N LEU A 5 -8.03 17.23 5.61
CA LEU A 5 -9.14 17.15 6.56
C LEU A 5 -8.65 16.90 8.00
N GLY A 6 -7.45 16.35 8.14
CA GLY A 6 -6.84 16.05 9.44
C GLY A 6 -5.88 17.14 9.88
N TYR A 7 -4.84 16.70 10.57
CA TYR A 7 -3.85 17.59 11.19
C TYR A 7 -2.76 18.16 10.25
N GLY A 8 -2.87 17.98 8.93
CA GLY A 8 -1.98 18.58 7.95
C GLY A 8 -0.76 17.75 7.51
N LYS A 9 -0.20 18.11 6.35
CA LYS A 9 0.97 17.46 5.72
C LYS A 9 2.22 17.49 6.58
N GLU A 10 2.51 18.62 7.25
CA GLU A 10 3.71 18.79 8.08
C GLU A 10 3.72 17.81 9.26
N ARG A 11 2.62 17.72 10.01
CA ARG A 11 2.50 16.79 11.14
C ARG A 11 2.51 15.34 10.68
N ARG A 12 1.85 15.02 9.54
CA ARG A 12 1.95 13.71 8.90
C ARG A 12 3.40 13.35 8.59
N ARG A 13 4.17 14.28 8.02
CA ARG A 13 5.59 14.05 7.70
C ARG A 13 6.41 13.80 8.97
N GLN A 14 6.24 14.62 10.00
CA GLN A 14 6.94 14.42 11.26
C GLN A 14 6.65 13.04 11.85
N GLY A 15 5.38 12.61 11.86
CA GLY A 15 4.99 11.26 12.30
C GLY A 15 5.68 10.15 11.50
N ASN A 16 5.78 10.28 10.17
CA ASN A 16 6.53 9.32 9.34
C ASN A 16 8.01 9.25 9.70
N LEU A 17 8.67 10.37 9.99
CA LEU A 17 10.07 10.40 10.42
C LEU A 17 10.25 9.73 11.80
N ASP A 18 9.32 9.95 12.71
CA ASP A 18 9.34 9.31 14.04
C ASP A 18 9.15 7.80 13.94
N ILE A 19 8.30 7.32 13.00
CA ILE A 19 8.18 5.89 12.68
C ILE A 19 9.50 5.35 12.10
N LEU A 20 10.08 6.03 11.11
CA LEU A 20 11.33 5.60 10.47
C LEU A 20 12.52 5.51 11.43
N THR A 21 12.51 6.33 12.48
CA THR A 21 13.56 6.38 13.52
C THR A 21 13.20 5.54 14.76
N GLY A 22 12.08 4.82 14.75
CA GLY A 22 11.66 3.93 15.83
C GLY A 22 11.16 4.64 17.09
N LYS A 23 10.88 5.96 17.02
CA LYS A 23 10.32 6.74 18.13
C LYS A 23 8.82 6.51 18.32
N ALA A 24 8.11 6.12 17.25
CA ALA A 24 6.69 5.83 17.25
C ALA A 24 6.38 4.57 16.44
N THR A 25 5.23 3.96 16.71
CA THR A 25 4.71 2.86 15.89
C THR A 25 3.81 3.42 14.79
N PHE A 26 3.75 2.75 13.63
CA PHE A 26 2.82 3.16 12.56
C PHE A 26 1.37 3.09 13.04
N ARG A 27 0.99 2.07 13.80
CA ARG A 27 -0.35 1.89 14.36
C ARG A 27 -0.79 3.13 15.13
N ASP A 28 0.04 3.58 16.06
CA ASP A 28 -0.36 4.65 16.98
C ASP A 28 -0.37 6.01 16.28
N ALA A 29 0.64 6.28 15.44
CA ALA A 29 0.67 7.49 14.61
C ALA A 29 -0.50 7.53 13.60
N PHE A 30 -0.85 6.39 12.98
CA PHE A 30 -1.97 6.34 12.03
C PHE A 30 -3.32 6.47 12.73
N ARG A 31 -3.47 5.96 13.96
CA ARG A 31 -4.65 6.24 14.79
C ARG A 31 -4.76 7.74 15.04
N GLU A 32 -3.68 8.41 15.45
CA GLU A 32 -3.67 9.86 15.69
C GLU A 32 -4.03 10.65 14.41
N MET A 33 -3.46 10.27 13.26
CA MET A 33 -3.81 10.84 11.95
C MET A 33 -5.31 10.81 11.70
N LEU A 34 -5.94 9.65 11.88
CA LEU A 34 -7.37 9.48 11.59
C LEU A 34 -8.24 10.14 12.67
N SER A 35 -7.86 10.07 13.94
CA SER A 35 -8.55 10.76 15.03
C SER A 35 -8.57 12.28 14.84
N SER A 36 -7.55 12.87 14.20
CA SER A 36 -7.56 14.30 13.89
C SER A 36 -8.65 14.71 12.90
N ILE A 37 -9.03 13.81 11.98
CA ILE A 37 -10.09 14.04 11.01
C ILE A 37 -11.46 14.04 11.71
N VAL A 38 -11.64 13.09 12.62
CA VAL A 38 -12.85 12.99 13.47
C VAL A 38 -12.95 14.21 14.39
N ALA A 39 -11.85 14.65 15.00
CA ALA A 39 -11.80 15.84 15.84
C ALA A 39 -12.15 17.13 15.08
N ASN A 40 -11.91 17.15 13.77
CA ASN A 40 -12.33 18.23 12.87
C ASN A 40 -13.78 18.07 12.37
N ALA A 41 -14.57 17.17 12.98
CA ALA A 41 -15.98 16.92 12.69
C ALA A 41 -16.29 16.41 11.27
N HIS A 42 -15.33 15.73 10.63
CA HIS A 42 -15.55 15.09 9.33
C HIS A 42 -16.10 13.68 9.48
N SER A 43 -17.26 13.43 8.87
CA SER A 43 -17.90 12.12 8.85
C SER A 43 -17.14 11.12 7.97
N PHE A 44 -17.39 9.83 8.18
CA PHE A 44 -16.78 8.78 7.37
C PHE A 44 -17.24 8.83 5.90
N GLU A 45 -18.51 9.17 5.66
CA GLU A 45 -19.04 9.32 4.28
C GLU A 45 -18.43 10.53 3.56
N GLU A 46 -18.24 11.66 4.25
CA GLU A 46 -17.52 12.80 3.68
C GLU A 46 -16.10 12.40 3.28
N CYS A 47 -15.41 11.64 4.12
CA CYS A 47 -14.07 11.13 3.82
C CYS A 47 -14.07 10.25 2.57
N LYS A 48 -15.04 9.33 2.43
CA LYS A 48 -15.19 8.49 1.23
C LYS A 48 -15.38 9.35 -0.02
N ASP A 49 -16.25 10.36 0.04
CA ASP A 49 -16.56 11.21 -1.11
C ASP A 49 -15.37 12.10 -1.52
N VAL A 50 -14.65 12.65 -0.56
CA VAL A 50 -13.42 13.40 -0.82
C VAL A 50 -12.39 12.51 -1.52
N LEU A 51 -12.20 11.28 -1.04
CA LEU A 51 -11.22 10.38 -1.65
C LEU A 51 -11.64 9.89 -3.04
N ARG A 52 -12.93 9.57 -3.25
CA ARG A 52 -13.46 9.22 -4.58
C ARG A 52 -13.22 10.31 -5.62
N LYS A 53 -13.39 11.58 -5.24
CA LYS A 53 -13.23 12.73 -6.14
C LYS A 53 -11.77 13.04 -6.48
N ASN A 54 -10.83 12.71 -5.59
CA ASN A 54 -9.45 13.22 -5.67
C ASN A 54 -8.39 12.13 -5.91
N ILE A 55 -8.68 10.85 -5.67
CA ILE A 55 -7.73 9.77 -5.97
C ILE A 55 -7.82 9.42 -7.45
N GLN A 56 -6.64 9.27 -8.05
CA GLN A 56 -6.45 8.74 -9.40
C GLN A 56 -5.67 7.43 -9.33
N LEU A 57 -5.84 6.57 -10.34
CA LEU A 57 -4.95 5.42 -10.49
C LEU A 57 -3.58 5.89 -10.93
N ASP A 58 -2.55 5.20 -10.44
CA ASP A 58 -1.21 5.35 -10.99
C ASP A 58 -1.20 5.03 -12.48
N SER A 59 -0.41 5.80 -13.23
CA SER A 59 -0.19 5.60 -14.66
C SER A 59 0.23 4.15 -14.95
N GLY A 60 -0.38 3.56 -15.98
CA GLY A 60 -0.14 2.18 -16.40
C GLY A 60 -0.81 1.10 -15.55
N PHE A 61 -1.46 1.42 -14.41
CA PHE A 61 -2.03 0.39 -13.53
C PHE A 61 -3.11 -0.45 -14.23
N LYS A 62 -3.96 0.17 -15.07
CA LYS A 62 -5.01 -0.57 -15.79
C LYS A 62 -4.43 -1.61 -16.75
N ASP A 63 -3.37 -1.26 -17.47
CA ASP A 63 -2.69 -2.16 -18.40
C ASP A 63 -1.94 -3.26 -17.66
N PHE A 64 -1.32 -2.92 -16.53
CA PHE A 64 -0.70 -3.87 -15.62
C PHE A 64 -1.74 -4.90 -15.10
N TYR A 65 -2.85 -4.43 -14.55
CA TYR A 65 -3.92 -5.30 -14.04
C TYR A 65 -4.51 -6.20 -15.13
N ALA A 66 -4.81 -5.64 -16.31
CA ALA A 66 -5.33 -6.40 -17.44
C ALA A 66 -4.35 -7.48 -17.90
N TRP A 67 -3.05 -7.18 -17.95
CA TRP A 67 -2.03 -8.16 -18.29
C TRP A 67 -1.92 -9.25 -17.22
N CYS A 68 -1.90 -8.91 -15.93
CA CYS A 68 -1.89 -9.91 -14.85
C CYS A 68 -3.11 -10.84 -14.95
N LYS A 69 -4.32 -10.29 -15.13
CA LYS A 69 -5.55 -11.08 -15.30
C LYS A 69 -5.47 -12.02 -16.52
N ALA A 70 -4.92 -11.55 -17.64
CA ALA A 70 -4.79 -12.37 -18.85
C ALA A 70 -3.75 -13.49 -18.74
N ASN A 71 -2.88 -13.45 -17.72
CA ASN A 71 -1.83 -14.45 -17.48
C ASN A 71 -2.06 -15.23 -16.17
N ASP A 72 -3.29 -15.21 -15.64
CA ASP A 72 -3.67 -15.88 -14.38
C ASP A 72 -2.77 -15.50 -13.19
N ILE A 73 -2.34 -14.24 -13.14
CA ILE A 73 -1.55 -13.68 -12.03
C ILE A 73 -2.50 -12.92 -11.08
N PRO A 74 -2.67 -13.38 -9.83
CA PRO A 74 -3.51 -12.68 -8.86
C PRO A 74 -2.94 -11.29 -8.51
N VAL A 75 -3.81 -10.27 -8.51
CA VAL A 75 -3.49 -8.93 -8.02
C VAL A 75 -4.26 -8.69 -6.73
N ILE A 76 -3.54 -8.48 -5.64
CA ILE A 76 -4.09 -8.30 -4.29
C ILE A 76 -3.71 -6.92 -3.78
N ILE A 77 -4.69 -6.17 -3.26
CA ILE A 77 -4.44 -4.88 -2.62
C ILE A 77 -4.26 -5.09 -1.12
N VAL A 78 -3.02 -4.93 -0.66
CA VAL A 78 -2.67 -4.97 0.77
C VAL A 78 -2.49 -3.54 1.27
N SER A 79 -3.45 -3.02 2.04
CA SER A 79 -3.52 -1.59 2.37
C SER A 79 -3.69 -1.32 3.86
N SER A 80 -3.03 -0.29 4.37
CA SER A 80 -3.25 0.19 5.75
C SER A 80 -4.51 1.05 5.87
N GLY A 81 -5.15 1.41 4.76
CA GLY A 81 -6.45 2.07 4.76
C GLY A 81 -7.59 1.16 5.24
N MET A 82 -8.83 1.63 5.07
CA MET A 82 -10.03 0.92 5.52
C MET A 82 -10.81 0.38 4.33
N THR A 83 -11.24 -0.88 4.40
CA THR A 83 -11.92 -1.60 3.31
C THR A 83 -13.04 -0.80 2.65
N PRO A 84 -13.99 -0.17 3.38
CA PRO A 84 -15.08 0.58 2.76
C PRO A 84 -14.63 1.77 1.90
N ILE A 85 -13.54 2.45 2.30
CA ILE A 85 -12.94 3.54 1.53
C ILE A 85 -12.26 3.00 0.27
N ILE A 86 -11.48 1.92 0.40
CA ILE A 86 -10.72 1.36 -0.72
C ILE A 86 -11.68 0.85 -1.79
N ARG A 87 -12.73 0.11 -1.40
CA ARG A 87 -13.79 -0.34 -2.31
C ARG A 87 -14.45 0.85 -3.00
N ALA A 88 -14.84 1.88 -2.24
CA ALA A 88 -15.43 3.10 -2.78
C ALA A 88 -14.58 3.78 -3.86
N VAL A 89 -13.26 3.81 -3.68
CA VAL A 89 -12.31 4.41 -4.64
C VAL A 89 -12.09 3.50 -5.85
N LEU A 90 -11.90 2.20 -5.64
CA LEU A 90 -11.67 1.25 -6.74
C LEU A 90 -12.88 1.12 -7.66
N SER A 91 -14.10 1.04 -7.12
CA SER A 91 -15.32 0.97 -7.93
C SER A 91 -15.47 2.19 -8.85
N ASN A 92 -15.07 3.38 -8.37
CA ASN A 92 -15.07 4.60 -9.17
C ASN A 92 -14.02 4.59 -10.31
N LEU A 93 -12.88 3.95 -10.09
CA LEU A 93 -11.73 4.02 -11.00
C LEU A 93 -11.65 2.86 -12.01
N LEU A 94 -12.11 1.68 -11.62
CA LEU A 94 -12.04 0.42 -12.37
C LEU A 94 -13.42 -0.15 -12.76
N GLY A 95 -14.51 0.41 -12.23
CA GLY A 95 -15.85 -0.16 -12.34
C GLY A 95 -16.13 -1.21 -11.25
N GLU A 96 -17.41 -1.50 -11.01
CA GLU A 96 -17.83 -2.39 -9.90
C GLU A 96 -17.34 -3.83 -10.06
N GLU A 97 -17.33 -4.37 -11.28
CA GLU A 97 -16.91 -5.75 -11.54
C GLU A 97 -15.46 -5.98 -11.12
N ALA A 98 -14.52 -5.24 -11.72
CA ALA A 98 -13.10 -5.33 -11.37
C ALA A 98 -12.83 -4.98 -9.90
N ALA A 99 -13.56 -3.99 -9.36
CA ALA A 99 -13.42 -3.62 -7.96
C ALA A 99 -13.92 -4.70 -6.99
N ASN A 100 -14.82 -5.60 -7.39
CA ASN A 100 -15.27 -6.73 -6.57
C ASN A 100 -14.38 -7.96 -6.72
N GLU A 101 -13.77 -8.16 -7.89
CA GLU A 101 -12.83 -9.25 -8.15
C GLU A 101 -11.50 -9.09 -7.39
N ILE A 102 -10.98 -7.86 -7.29
CA ILE A 102 -9.69 -7.63 -6.62
C ILE A 102 -9.81 -7.94 -5.13
N GLU A 103 -8.97 -8.84 -4.63
CA GLU A 103 -8.88 -9.11 -3.20
C GLU A 103 -8.30 -7.89 -2.47
N ILE A 104 -8.92 -7.52 -1.34
CA ILE A 104 -8.43 -6.44 -0.48
C ILE A 104 -8.17 -7.01 0.91
N ILE A 105 -6.93 -6.89 1.34
CA ILE A 105 -6.50 -7.18 2.71
C ILE A 105 -6.17 -5.83 3.35
N SER A 106 -7.01 -5.37 4.27
CA SER A 106 -6.82 -4.06 4.91
C SER A 106 -7.39 -3.98 6.32
N ASN A 107 -7.29 -2.80 6.93
CA ASN A 107 -8.03 -2.48 8.14
C ASN A 107 -9.52 -2.30 7.83
N ASP A 108 -10.30 -2.12 8.88
CA ASP A 108 -11.72 -1.81 8.78
C ASP A 108 -12.05 -0.55 9.60
N VAL A 109 -13.32 -0.19 9.67
CA VAL A 109 -13.82 0.96 10.42
C VAL A 109 -14.83 0.51 11.47
N ASP A 110 -14.75 1.09 12.65
CA ASP A 110 -15.83 1.07 13.64
C ASP A 110 -16.62 2.38 13.52
N LEU A 111 -17.93 2.28 13.30
CA LEU A 111 -18.86 3.40 13.28
C LEU A 111 -19.58 3.46 14.63
N HIS A 112 -19.62 4.64 15.23
CA HIS A 112 -20.18 4.87 16.55
C HIS A 112 -21.60 5.46 16.47
N GLU A 113 -22.38 5.33 17.55
CA GLU A 113 -23.76 5.83 17.61
C GLU A 113 -23.84 7.37 17.51
N ASP A 114 -22.78 8.07 17.90
CA ASP A 114 -22.66 9.53 17.83
C ASP A 114 -22.15 10.04 16.47
N GLU A 115 -22.23 9.21 15.43
CA GLU A 115 -21.77 9.46 14.06
C GLU A 115 -20.25 9.64 13.91
N THR A 116 -19.48 9.49 15.00
CA THR A 116 -18.01 9.44 14.93
C THR A 116 -17.55 8.06 14.42
N TRP A 117 -16.27 7.96 14.08
CA TRP A 117 -15.70 6.72 13.57
C TRP A 117 -14.26 6.53 14.06
N SER A 118 -13.80 5.28 14.07
CA SER A 118 -12.42 4.95 14.39
C SER A 118 -11.90 3.81 13.53
N ILE A 119 -10.58 3.76 13.33
CA ILE A 119 -9.96 2.63 12.66
C ILE A 119 -10.04 1.36 13.49
N LYS A 120 -10.52 0.28 12.87
CA LYS A 120 -10.44 -1.08 13.37
C LYS A 120 -9.22 -1.77 12.78
N PHE A 121 -8.16 -1.85 13.58
CA PHE A 121 -6.92 -2.48 13.14
C PHE A 121 -7.10 -3.97 12.91
N ARG A 122 -6.59 -4.46 11.77
CA ARG A 122 -6.58 -5.89 11.43
C ARG A 122 -5.69 -6.68 12.40
N HIS A 123 -4.53 -6.13 12.73
CA HIS A 123 -3.51 -6.68 13.62
C HIS A 123 -3.27 -5.70 14.79
N PRO A 124 -4.22 -5.57 15.74
CA PRO A 124 -4.17 -4.52 16.76
C PRO A 124 -2.98 -4.65 17.71
N THR A 125 -2.42 -5.84 17.87
CA THR A 125 -1.23 -6.11 18.70
C THR A 125 0.09 -5.77 17.98
N SER A 126 0.10 -5.63 16.66
CA SER A 126 1.27 -5.24 15.89
C SER A 126 1.48 -3.73 15.94
N GLY A 127 2.74 -3.28 16.04
CA GLY A 127 3.10 -1.87 15.89
C GLY A 127 2.78 -1.30 14.50
N PHE A 128 2.47 -2.14 13.51
CA PHE A 128 1.97 -1.70 12.21
C PHE A 128 0.45 -1.52 12.17
N GLY A 129 -0.31 -2.12 13.10
CA GLY A 129 -1.78 -2.12 13.09
C GLY A 129 -2.38 -2.96 11.97
N HIS A 130 -1.78 -2.94 10.78
CA HIS A 130 -1.90 -3.93 9.72
C HIS A 130 -0.48 -4.34 9.31
N ASP A 131 0.02 -5.40 9.93
CA ASP A 131 1.26 -6.03 9.50
C ASP A 131 1.07 -6.71 8.13
N LYS A 132 1.65 -6.12 7.09
CA LYS A 132 1.46 -6.58 5.71
C LYS A 132 2.24 -7.86 5.42
N SER A 133 3.25 -8.20 6.22
CA SER A 133 3.95 -9.48 6.07
C SER A 133 3.01 -10.67 6.24
N TRP A 134 1.99 -10.56 7.10
CA TRP A 134 1.04 -11.64 7.35
C TRP A 134 0.11 -11.91 6.16
N ALA A 135 0.04 -10.99 5.20
CA ALA A 135 -0.62 -11.23 3.92
C ALA A 135 0.29 -11.94 2.90
N ILE A 136 1.61 -11.91 3.11
CA ILE A 136 2.61 -12.45 2.17
C ILE A 136 3.06 -13.84 2.60
N LEU A 137 3.33 -14.03 3.89
CA LEU A 137 3.86 -15.28 4.46
C LEU A 137 3.04 -16.53 4.09
N PRO A 138 1.68 -16.52 4.08
CA PRO A 138 0.92 -17.70 3.69
C PRO A 138 1.21 -18.21 2.28
N TYR A 139 1.55 -17.33 1.33
CA TYR A 139 1.93 -17.73 -0.02
C TYR A 139 3.34 -18.32 -0.09
N ARG A 140 4.24 -17.85 0.79
CA ARG A 140 5.61 -18.39 0.91
C ARG A 140 5.63 -19.79 1.52
N ASP A 141 4.66 -20.09 2.36
CA ASP A 141 4.54 -21.38 3.04
C ASP A 141 3.83 -22.45 2.19
N LEU A 142 3.45 -22.13 0.95
CA LEU A 142 2.90 -23.10 0.02
C LEU A 142 3.95 -24.15 -0.38
N PRO A 143 3.55 -25.40 -0.70
CA PRO A 143 4.49 -26.42 -1.19
C PRO A 143 5.23 -26.03 -2.47
N ASP A 144 4.57 -25.24 -3.32
CA ASP A 144 5.11 -24.63 -4.55
C ASP A 144 4.84 -23.12 -4.50
N PRO A 145 5.72 -22.33 -3.83
CA PRO A 145 5.51 -20.90 -3.67
C PRO A 145 5.59 -20.17 -5.01
N PRO A 146 4.64 -19.28 -5.32
CA PRO A 146 4.75 -18.41 -6.49
C PRO A 146 5.84 -17.35 -6.28
N THR A 147 6.35 -16.77 -7.36
CA THR A 147 7.16 -15.55 -7.28
C THR A 147 6.31 -14.39 -6.77
N LEU A 148 6.71 -13.77 -5.66
CA LEU A 148 5.97 -12.70 -5.02
C LEU A 148 6.52 -11.34 -5.40
N PHE A 149 5.74 -10.60 -6.20
CA PHE A 149 5.98 -9.19 -6.48
C PHE A 149 5.26 -8.32 -5.46
N PHE A 150 5.94 -7.35 -4.87
CA PHE A 150 5.31 -6.38 -3.98
C PHE A 150 5.61 -4.96 -4.43
N PHE A 151 4.57 -4.12 -4.46
CA PHE A 151 4.64 -2.72 -4.84
C PHE A 151 4.31 -1.87 -3.63
N GLY A 152 5.26 -1.04 -3.19
CA GLY A 152 5.10 -0.20 -2.01
C GLY A 152 5.73 1.18 -2.18
N ASP A 153 5.39 2.08 -1.27
CA ASP A 153 5.86 3.46 -1.31
C ASP A 153 6.08 4.07 0.08
N GLY A 154 5.44 3.53 1.12
CA GLY A 154 5.31 4.20 2.41
C GLY A 154 5.84 3.43 3.59
N VAL A 155 5.91 4.11 4.74
CA VAL A 155 6.30 3.54 6.03
C VAL A 155 5.49 2.29 6.44
N SER A 156 4.23 2.16 6.00
CA SER A 156 3.45 0.97 6.36
C SER A 156 3.89 -0.30 5.63
N ASP A 157 4.60 -0.15 4.52
CA ASP A 157 5.08 -1.28 3.69
C ASP A 157 6.38 -1.88 4.21
N MET A 158 7.02 -1.25 5.20
CA MET A 158 8.26 -1.76 5.81
C MET A 158 8.12 -3.18 6.33
N SER A 159 6.92 -3.54 6.82
CA SER A 159 6.61 -4.90 7.27
C SER A 159 6.62 -5.91 6.12
N ALA A 160 6.16 -5.55 4.93
CA ALA A 160 6.15 -6.42 3.75
C ALA A 160 7.51 -6.49 3.03
N ALA A 161 8.31 -5.43 3.12
CA ALA A 161 9.51 -5.24 2.29
C ALA A 161 10.50 -6.41 2.30
N LYS A 162 10.66 -7.10 3.44
CA LYS A 162 11.62 -8.22 3.58
C LYS A 162 11.07 -9.58 3.09
N HIS A 163 9.82 -9.65 2.65
CA HIS A 163 9.13 -10.91 2.36
C HIS A 163 8.75 -11.09 0.88
N ALA A 164 8.89 -10.05 0.05
CA ALA A 164 8.72 -10.16 -1.39
C ALA A 164 9.98 -10.72 -2.06
N ASP A 165 9.81 -11.47 -3.15
CA ASP A 165 10.94 -11.92 -3.97
C ASP A 165 11.41 -10.79 -4.89
N VAL A 166 10.46 -10.00 -5.43
CA VAL A 166 10.75 -8.78 -6.19
C VAL A 166 10.00 -7.60 -5.57
N LEU A 167 10.74 -6.73 -4.88
CA LEU A 167 10.20 -5.51 -4.27
C LEU A 167 10.34 -4.32 -5.22
N PHE A 168 9.23 -3.76 -5.64
CA PHE A 168 9.14 -2.48 -6.33
C PHE A 168 8.85 -1.36 -5.33
N VAL A 169 9.70 -0.33 -5.32
CA VAL A 169 9.54 0.85 -4.46
C VAL A 169 9.30 2.07 -5.32
N LYS A 170 8.14 2.70 -5.12
CA LYS A 170 7.70 3.85 -5.91
C LYS A 170 8.60 5.05 -5.66
N THR A 171 9.09 5.67 -6.73
CA THR A 171 9.72 6.99 -6.69
C THR A 171 8.66 8.09 -6.74
N LYS A 172 8.81 9.11 -5.89
CA LYS A 172 7.94 10.27 -5.87
C LYS A 172 8.73 11.52 -6.23
N ASP A 173 8.34 12.21 -7.31
CA ASP A 173 9.01 13.40 -7.84
C ASP A 173 9.16 14.54 -6.81
N GLN A 174 8.25 14.63 -5.84
CA GLN A 174 8.23 15.66 -4.79
C GLN A 174 7.82 15.11 -3.42
N GLY A 175 8.18 13.86 -3.15
CA GLY A 175 7.72 13.13 -1.97
C GLY A 175 8.83 12.46 -1.19
N ASP A 176 8.47 12.04 0.01
CA ASP A 176 9.35 11.24 0.85
C ASP A 176 9.32 9.79 0.36
N ASN A 177 10.46 9.30 -0.14
CA ASN A 177 10.64 7.89 -0.48
C ASN A 177 10.99 7.09 0.80
N ASP A 178 10.09 7.13 1.79
CA ASP A 178 10.32 6.56 3.13
C ASP A 178 10.66 5.07 3.06
N LEU A 179 9.97 4.32 2.18
CA LEU A 179 10.26 2.90 1.96
C LEU A 179 11.63 2.69 1.31
N ALA A 180 12.03 3.54 0.36
CA ALA A 180 13.35 3.43 -0.28
C ALA A 180 14.48 3.73 0.71
N ALA A 181 14.28 4.74 1.57
CA ALA A 181 15.22 5.08 2.64
C ALA A 181 15.35 3.92 3.65
N TYR A 182 14.22 3.31 4.04
CA TYR A 182 14.21 2.10 4.87
C TYR A 182 14.95 0.95 4.19
N CYS A 183 14.63 0.64 2.93
CA CYS A 183 15.25 -0.47 2.21
C CYS A 183 16.77 -0.28 2.05
N THR A 184 17.21 0.94 1.74
CA THR A 184 18.64 1.29 1.65
C THR A 184 19.35 1.07 2.99
N ARG A 185 18.76 1.56 4.09
CA ARG A 185 19.33 1.41 5.43
C ARG A 185 19.43 -0.06 5.87
N GLU A 186 18.42 -0.85 5.54
CA GLU A 186 18.31 -2.25 5.96
C GLU A 186 18.98 -3.24 4.97
N GLY A 187 19.55 -2.75 3.86
CA GLY A 187 20.15 -3.60 2.83
C GLY A 187 19.16 -4.46 2.06
N ILE A 188 17.89 -4.04 1.96
CA ILE A 188 16.84 -4.74 1.22
C ILE A 188 16.96 -4.37 -0.26
N LYS A 189 17.20 -5.36 -1.11
CA LYS A 189 17.22 -5.20 -2.56
C LYS A 189 15.82 -4.83 -3.06
N HIS A 190 15.75 -3.86 -3.95
CA HIS A 190 14.51 -3.36 -4.50
C HIS A 190 14.75 -2.72 -5.87
N ILE A 191 13.66 -2.55 -6.61
CA ILE A 191 13.63 -1.88 -7.91
C ILE A 191 12.86 -0.58 -7.73
N LEU A 192 13.51 0.55 -7.97
CA LEU A 192 12.84 1.84 -8.03
C LEU A 192 11.98 1.91 -9.29
N PHE A 193 10.76 2.46 -9.19
CA PHE A 193 9.90 2.62 -10.36
C PHE A 193 9.04 3.88 -10.25
N ASP A 194 8.86 4.57 -11.38
CA ASP A 194 8.04 5.78 -11.44
C ASP A 194 6.56 5.47 -11.55
N ASP A 195 6.16 4.45 -12.31
CA ASP A 195 4.76 4.02 -12.46
C ASP A 195 4.66 2.59 -13.02
N PHE A 196 3.42 2.07 -13.11
CA PHE A 196 3.20 0.69 -13.56
C PHE A 196 3.58 0.46 -15.03
N SER A 197 3.68 1.50 -15.86
CA SER A 197 4.18 1.36 -17.23
C SER A 197 5.67 1.00 -17.27
N LYS A 198 6.44 1.44 -16.26
CA LYS A 198 7.85 1.12 -16.08
C LYS A 198 8.08 -0.23 -15.42
N ALA A 199 7.26 -0.57 -14.44
CA ALA A 199 7.40 -1.85 -13.74
C ALA A 199 6.92 -3.06 -14.56
N LEU A 200 5.90 -2.89 -15.40
CA LEU A 200 5.29 -4.01 -16.15
C LEU A 200 6.30 -4.78 -17.03
N PRO A 201 7.20 -4.15 -17.82
CA PRO A 201 8.24 -4.87 -18.55
C PRO A 201 9.10 -5.80 -17.68
N VAL A 202 9.50 -5.34 -16.48
CA VAL A 202 10.32 -6.15 -15.57
C VAL A 202 9.54 -7.34 -15.04
N VAL A 203 8.28 -7.13 -14.63
CA VAL A 203 7.41 -8.23 -14.18
C VAL A 203 7.22 -9.25 -15.30
N LYS A 204 6.97 -8.81 -16.54
CA LYS A 204 6.84 -9.67 -17.71
C LYS A 204 8.08 -10.55 -17.87
N SER A 205 9.26 -9.96 -17.88
CA SER A 205 10.52 -10.68 -18.08
C SER A 205 10.79 -11.71 -16.98
N VAL A 206 10.43 -11.43 -15.72
CA VAL A 206 10.55 -12.42 -14.64
C VAL A 206 9.55 -13.56 -14.82
N VAL A 207 8.30 -13.24 -15.16
CA VAL A 207 7.24 -14.25 -15.35
C VAL A 207 7.51 -15.15 -16.57
N THR A 208 8.05 -14.61 -17.66
CA THR A 208 8.38 -15.38 -18.88
C THR A 208 9.70 -16.16 -18.77
N GLY A 209 10.47 -15.94 -17.69
CA GLY A 209 11.78 -16.56 -17.49
C GLY A 209 12.92 -15.92 -18.28
N ASP A 210 12.70 -14.73 -18.86
CA ASP A 210 13.75 -13.94 -19.53
C ASP A 210 14.74 -13.32 -18.51
N LEU A 211 14.27 -13.09 -17.27
CA LEU A 211 15.08 -12.66 -16.13
C LEU A 211 14.83 -13.56 -14.93
N THR A 212 15.90 -13.92 -14.23
CA THR A 212 15.79 -14.44 -12.86
C THR A 212 15.40 -13.31 -11.89
N VAL A 213 14.94 -13.67 -10.69
CA VAL A 213 14.65 -12.71 -9.61
C VAL A 213 15.90 -11.91 -9.26
N GLU A 214 17.05 -12.56 -9.18
CA GLU A 214 18.33 -11.93 -8.88
C GLU A 214 18.74 -10.90 -9.92
N GLU A 215 18.56 -11.23 -11.21
CA GLU A 215 18.85 -10.31 -12.32
C GLU A 215 17.90 -9.12 -12.33
N ALA A 216 16.60 -9.35 -12.10
CA ALA A 216 15.61 -8.26 -12.01
C ALA A 216 15.96 -7.30 -10.86
N LEU A 217 16.30 -7.81 -9.67
CA LEU A 217 16.73 -7.00 -8.54
C LEU A 217 18.06 -6.26 -8.80
N ALA A 218 18.93 -6.80 -9.65
CA ALA A 218 20.19 -6.16 -10.02
C ALA A 218 20.01 -4.94 -10.95
N ILE A 219 18.86 -4.81 -11.62
CA ILE A 219 18.52 -3.63 -12.43
C ILE A 219 18.48 -2.37 -11.54
N GLY A 220 17.91 -2.49 -10.33
CA GLY A 220 17.80 -1.40 -9.35
C GLY A 220 16.80 -0.29 -9.70
N GLN A 221 16.49 -0.06 -10.99
CA GLN A 221 15.52 0.94 -11.45
C GLN A 221 14.84 0.54 -12.77
N ALA A 222 13.51 0.56 -12.79
CA ALA A 222 12.67 0.23 -13.94
C ALA A 222 12.24 1.46 -14.76
#